data_AF-A0AA43CJZ2-F1
#
_entry.id   AF-A0AA43CJZ2-F1
#
_cell.length_a   1.000
_cell.length_b   1.000
_cell.length_c   1.000
_cell.angle_alpha   90.00
_cell.angle_beta   90.00
_cell.angle_gamma   90.00
#
_symmetry.space_group_name_H-M   'P 1'
#
loop_
_entity.id
_entity.type
_entity.pdbx_description
1 polymer ?
#
loop_
_entity_poly.entity_id
_entity_poly.type
_entity_poly.pdbx_seq_one_letter_code
_entity_poly.pdbx_strand_id
1 'polypeptide(L)'
;MKSEKIRHVLRWLARIWGSAIAAIVLFFLVMDLLSGGTAESLSTKEVLTFICFPLSPIIGFILAWKWEFRGGLLVLLGMIGLSFLRPDLLTGFPLIAAIIIPALILTWLGWTSRSKKQEARNKKQEH
;
A
#
# COMPACT_ATOMS: atom_id res chain seq x y z
N MET A 1 19.67 19.45 9.85
CA MET A 1 19.62 18.32 10.80
C MET A 1 18.21 17.92 11.27
N LYS A 2 17.24 18.85 11.43
CA LYS A 2 15.86 18.51 11.87
C LYS A 2 15.03 17.70 10.86
N SER A 3 15.18 17.92 9.55
CA SER A 3 14.30 17.31 8.54
C SER A 3 14.53 15.80 8.34
N GLU A 4 15.75 15.30 8.53
CA GLU A 4 16.07 13.87 8.39
C GLU A 4 15.48 13.05 9.57
N LYS A 5 15.45 13.62 10.78
CA LYS A 5 14.78 13.00 11.94
C LYS A 5 13.28 12.88 11.72
N ILE A 6 12.63 13.94 11.21
CA ILE A 6 11.19 13.94 10.90
C ILE A 6 10.85 12.90 9.85
N ARG A 7 11.65 12.79 8.77
CA ARG A 7 11.47 11.76 7.74
C ARG A 7 11.57 10.35 8.31
N HIS A 8 12.50 10.12 9.24
CA HIS A 8 12.67 8.83 9.89
C HIS A 8 11.45 8.46 10.75
N VAL A 9 10.95 9.39 11.57
CA VAL A 9 9.75 9.19 12.38
C VAL A 9 8.52 8.95 11.50
N LEU A 10 8.31 9.77 10.47
CA LEU A 10 7.18 9.66 9.57
C LEU A 10 7.17 8.32 8.82
N ARG A 11 8.35 7.83 8.41
CA ARG A 11 8.52 6.51 7.81
C ARG A 11 8.10 5.38 8.74
N TRP A 12 8.55 5.42 10.00
CA TRP A 12 8.18 4.40 10.98
C TRP A 12 6.70 4.43 11.30
N LEU A 13 6.12 5.62 11.49
CA LEU A 13 4.67 5.78 11.68
C LEU A 13 3.88 5.18 10.51
N ALA A 14 4.25 5.50 9.27
CA ALA A 14 3.56 4.98 8.10
C ALA A 14 3.71 3.46 7.94
N ARG A 15 4.87 2.89 8.31
CA ARG A 15 5.08 1.42 8.29
C ARG A 15 4.26 0.71 9.36
N ILE A 16 4.24 1.22 10.59
CA ILE A 16 3.46 0.63 11.68
C ILE A 16 1.97 0.72 11.34
N TRP A 17 1.50 1.88 10.88
CA TRP A 17 0.12 2.07 10.46
C TRP A 17 -0.26 1.13 9.30
N GLY A 18 0.52 1.11 8.22
CA GLY A 18 0.27 0.22 7.10
C GLY A 18 0.27 -1.26 7.50
N SER A 19 1.17 -1.67 8.41
CA SER A 19 1.23 -3.05 8.92
C SER A 19 0.02 -3.40 9.77
N ALA A 20 -0.45 -2.48 10.61
CA ALA A 20 -1.66 -2.67 11.40
C ALA A 20 -2.88 -2.87 10.48
N ILE A 21 -2.99 -2.07 9.42
CA ILE A 21 -4.06 -2.22 8.42
C ILE A 21 -3.94 -3.55 7.68
N ALA A 22 -2.73 -3.90 7.22
CA ALA A 22 -2.50 -5.18 6.55
C ALA A 22 -2.92 -6.36 7.43
N ALA A 23 -2.61 -6.31 8.74
CA ALA A 23 -3.01 -7.33 9.70
C ALA A 23 -4.54 -7.40 9.88
N ILE A 24 -5.21 -6.24 10.00
CA ILE A 24 -6.68 -6.17 10.11
C ILE A 24 -7.35 -6.71 8.84
N VAL A 25 -6.90 -6.27 7.66
CA VAL A 25 -7.44 -6.70 6.37
C VAL A 25 -7.19 -8.20 6.15
N LEU A 26 -6.00 -8.70 6.51
CA LEU A 26 -5.69 -10.12 6.46
C LEU A 26 -6.57 -10.93 7.42
N PHE A 27 -6.83 -10.41 8.63
CA PHE A 27 -7.73 -11.05 9.58
C PHE A 27 -9.15 -11.20 9.01
N PHE A 28 -9.70 -10.13 8.42
CA PHE A 28 -11.00 -10.20 7.75
C PHE A 28 -11.01 -11.20 6.60
N LEU A 29 -9.96 -11.21 5.77
CA LEU A 29 -9.81 -12.18 4.69
C LEU A 29 -9.81 -13.62 5.20
N VAL A 30 -9.06 -13.91 6.26
CA VAL A 30 -9.01 -15.26 6.86
C VAL A 30 -10.38 -15.64 7.44
N MET A 31 -11.05 -14.72 8.11
CA MET A 31 -12.39 -14.98 8.67
C MET A 31 -13.44 -15.27 7.59
N ASP A 32 -13.38 -14.56 6.47
CA ASP A 32 -14.26 -14.80 5.31
C ASP A 32 -13.99 -16.16 4.63
N LEU A 33 -12.72 -16.58 4.58
CA LEU A 33 -12.37 -17.92 4.10
C LEU A 33 -12.86 -19.02 5.05
N LEU A 34 -12.78 -18.80 6.37
CA LEU A 34 -13.21 -19.76 7.38
C LEU A 34 -14.73 -19.88 7.53
N SER A 35 -15.48 -18.81 7.24
CA SER A 35 -16.95 -18.82 7.26
C SER A 35 -17.57 -19.61 6.09
N GLY A 36 -16.74 -20.22 5.24
CA GLY A 36 -17.19 -20.96 4.07
C GLY A 36 -17.53 -20.05 2.91
N GLY A 37 -16.72 -18.99 2.71
CA GLY A 37 -16.86 -17.97 1.67
C GLY A 37 -17.49 -18.52 0.38
N THR A 38 -18.49 -17.81 -0.12
CA THR A 38 -19.37 -18.24 -1.20
C THR A 38 -18.56 -18.75 -2.40
N ALA A 39 -18.48 -20.08 -2.55
CA ALA A 39 -17.93 -20.74 -3.72
C ALA A 39 -18.90 -20.62 -4.91
N GLU A 40 -19.36 -19.41 -5.18
CA GLU A 40 -20.05 -19.09 -6.42
C GLU A 40 -19.03 -18.99 -7.56
N SER A 41 -19.51 -19.17 -8.78
CA SER A 41 -18.73 -19.07 -10.02
C SER A 41 -17.91 -17.77 -10.05
N LEU A 42 -16.60 -17.86 -9.78
CA LEU A 42 -15.69 -16.72 -9.77
C LEU A 42 -15.66 -16.05 -11.14
N SER A 43 -16.32 -14.90 -11.25
CA SER A 43 -16.22 -14.04 -12.42
C SER A 43 -14.83 -13.42 -12.49
N THR A 44 -14.33 -13.18 -13.71
CA THR A 44 -13.10 -12.40 -13.93
C THR A 44 -13.12 -11.08 -13.16
N LYS A 45 -14.29 -10.44 -13.06
CA LYS A 45 -14.46 -9.19 -12.29
C LYS A 45 -14.21 -9.37 -10.79
N GLU A 46 -14.63 -10.49 -10.22
CA GLU A 46 -14.47 -10.79 -8.79
C GLU A 46 -13.01 -11.12 -8.47
N VAL A 47 -12.35 -11.89 -9.33
CA VAL A 47 -10.91 -12.17 -9.21
C VAL A 47 -10.10 -10.88 -9.27
N LEU A 48 -10.38 -9.99 -10.22
CA LEU A 48 -9.69 -8.69 -10.28
C LEU A 48 -10.00 -7.82 -9.06
N THR A 49 -11.24 -7.84 -8.58
CA THR A 49 -11.63 -7.10 -7.36
C THR A 49 -10.81 -7.59 -6.17
N PHE A 50 -10.69 -8.91 -5.99
CA PHE A 50 -9.91 -9.56 -4.92
C PHE A 50 -8.41 -9.20 -4.97
N ILE A 51 -7.84 -9.16 -6.19
CA ILE A 51 -6.45 -8.73 -6.41
C ILE A 51 -6.26 -7.26 -6.02
N CYS A 52 -7.18 -6.38 -6.45
CA CYS A 52 -7.16 -4.97 -6.11
C CYS A 52 -7.37 -4.72 -4.60
N PHE A 53 -8.25 -5.48 -3.97
CA PHE A 53 -8.53 -5.49 -2.55
C PHE A 53 -9.17 -6.83 -2.14
N PRO A 54 -8.63 -7.56 -1.15
CA PRO A 54 -7.64 -7.11 -0.17
C PRO A 54 -6.16 -7.39 -0.51
N LEU A 55 -5.85 -8.15 -1.56
CA LEU A 55 -4.49 -8.66 -1.78
C LEU A 55 -3.43 -7.57 -1.98
N SER A 56 -3.70 -6.58 -2.84
CA SER A 56 -2.73 -5.51 -3.12
C SER A 56 -2.33 -4.71 -1.87
N PRO A 57 -3.26 -4.23 -1.01
CA PRO A 57 -2.91 -3.62 0.28
C PRO A 57 -2.02 -4.49 1.17
N ILE A 58 -2.34 -5.78 1.33
CA ILE A 58 -1.57 -6.70 2.17
C ILE A 58 -0.14 -6.82 1.64
N ILE A 59 0.01 -7.19 0.36
CA ILE A 59 1.32 -7.40 -0.26
C ILE A 59 2.10 -6.09 -0.33
N GLY A 60 1.45 -4.99 -0.69
CA GLY A 60 2.06 -3.68 -0.84
C GLY A 60 2.62 -3.14 0.48
N PHE A 61 1.88 -3.26 1.59
CA PHE A 61 2.39 -2.84 2.89
C PHE A 61 3.54 -3.73 3.40
N ILE A 62 3.47 -5.05 3.19
CA ILE A 62 4.60 -5.95 3.50
C ILE A 62 5.83 -5.55 2.68
N LEU A 63 5.66 -5.30 1.38
CA LEU A 63 6.75 -4.91 0.48
C LEU A 63 7.37 -3.56 0.86
N ALA A 64 6.56 -2.64 1.40
CA ALA A 64 6.99 -1.30 1.80
C ALA A 64 8.04 -1.29 2.93
N TRP A 65 8.19 -2.40 3.69
CA TRP A 65 9.24 -2.54 4.71
C TRP A 65 10.64 -2.51 4.11
N LYS A 66 10.84 -3.16 2.96
CA LYS A 66 12.11 -3.19 2.23
C LYS A 66 12.16 -2.15 1.11
N TRP A 67 11.04 -1.94 0.42
CA TRP A 67 10.93 -1.06 -0.75
C TRP A 67 9.74 -0.10 -0.66
N GLU A 68 9.87 0.93 0.18
CA GLU A 68 8.85 1.98 0.44
C GLU A 68 8.07 2.43 -0.80
N PHE A 69 8.79 2.86 -1.85
CA PHE A 69 8.17 3.36 -3.07
C PHE A 69 7.33 2.28 -3.79
N ARG A 70 7.90 1.08 -3.98
CA ARG A 70 7.23 0.02 -4.74
C ARG A 70 6.04 -0.55 -3.98
N GLY A 71 6.19 -0.71 -2.66
CA GLY A 71 5.12 -1.19 -1.80
C GLY A 71 3.95 -0.21 -1.73
N GLY A 72 4.23 1.07 -1.44
CA GLY A 72 3.20 2.11 -1.43
C GLY A 72 2.50 2.28 -2.78
N LEU A 73 3.24 2.26 -3.88
CA LEU A 73 2.68 2.36 -5.23
C LEU A 73 1.77 1.18 -5.56
N LEU A 74 2.14 -0.04 -5.15
CA LEU A 74 1.31 -1.22 -5.37
C LEU A 74 -0.07 -1.05 -4.70
N VAL A 75 -0.09 -0.60 -3.44
CA VAL A 75 -1.34 -0.32 -2.71
C VAL A 75 -2.18 0.71 -3.45
N LEU A 76 -1.58 1.83 -3.87
CA LEU A 76 -2.30 2.90 -4.58
C LEU A 76 -2.87 2.41 -5.92
N LEU A 77 -2.12 1.63 -6.69
CA LEU A 77 -2.60 1.03 -7.94
C LEU A 77 -3.75 0.04 -7.68
N GLY A 78 -3.68 -0.73 -6.59
CA GLY A 78 -4.78 -1.59 -6.15
C GLY A 78 -6.05 -0.79 -5.86
N MET A 79 -5.93 0.30 -5.10
CA MET A 79 -7.06 1.17 -4.77
C MET A 79 -7.65 1.89 -5.99
N ILE A 80 -6.80 2.33 -6.93
CA ILE A 80 -7.25 2.90 -8.21
C ILE A 80 -7.99 1.83 -9.04
N GLY A 81 -7.44 0.61 -9.14
CA GLY A 81 -8.12 -0.47 -9.85
C GLY A 81 -9.49 -0.79 -9.22
N LEU A 82 -9.57 -0.80 -7.89
CA LEU A 82 -10.81 -1.01 -7.16
C LEU A 82 -11.86 0.07 -7.49
N SER A 83 -11.44 1.33 -7.64
CA SER A 83 -12.37 2.43 -7.96
C SER A 83 -13.07 2.26 -9.31
N PHE A 84 -12.42 1.61 -10.28
CA PHE A 84 -13.03 1.31 -11.58
C PHE A 84 -13.89 0.04 -11.55
N LEU A 85 -13.50 -0.98 -10.77
CA LEU A 85 -14.18 -2.28 -10.74
C LEU A 85 -15.43 -2.28 -9.85
N ARG A 86 -15.30 -1.71 -8.64
CA ARG A 86 -16.29 -1.70 -7.56
C ARG A 86 -16.24 -0.37 -6.79
N PRO A 87 -16.69 0.74 -7.40
CA PRO A 87 -16.71 2.05 -6.73
C PRO A 87 -17.61 2.04 -5.48
N ASP A 88 -18.60 1.16 -5.43
CA ASP A 88 -19.47 0.91 -4.29
C ASP A 88 -18.70 0.52 -3.01
N LEU A 89 -17.60 -0.23 -3.14
CA LEU A 89 -16.74 -0.63 -2.01
C LEU A 89 -15.92 0.54 -1.43
N LEU A 90 -15.86 1.68 -2.13
CA LEU A 90 -15.16 2.88 -1.64
C LEU A 90 -16.00 3.75 -0.71
N THR A 91 -17.28 3.43 -0.53
CA THR A 91 -18.20 4.17 0.34
C THR A 91 -17.80 4.13 1.82
N GLY A 92 -17.00 3.13 2.23
CA GLY A 92 -16.38 3.02 3.55
C GLY A 92 -15.23 4.01 3.78
N PHE A 93 -15.50 5.31 3.67
CA PHE A 93 -14.51 6.40 3.66
C PHE A 93 -13.41 6.30 4.73
N PRO A 94 -13.69 5.95 6.01
CA PRO A 94 -12.65 5.86 7.03
C PRO A 94 -11.62 4.75 6.76
N LEU A 95 -12.06 3.58 6.31
CA LEU A 95 -11.18 2.43 6.05
C LEU A 95 -10.33 2.66 4.79
N ILE A 96 -10.95 3.23 3.75
CA ILE A 96 -10.26 3.60 2.52
C ILE A 96 -9.19 4.67 2.79
N ALA A 97 -9.53 5.71 3.55
CA ALA A 97 -8.57 6.74 3.95
C ALA A 97 -7.43 6.14 4.80
N ALA A 98 -7.77 5.23 5.72
CA ALA A 98 -6.77 4.53 6.52
C ALA A 98 -5.77 3.76 5.65
N ILE A 99 -6.19 3.14 4.54
CA ILE A 99 -5.29 2.46 3.59
C ILE A 99 -4.47 3.48 2.76
N ILE A 100 -5.12 4.48 2.18
CA ILE A 100 -4.48 5.38 1.20
C ILE A 100 -3.45 6.30 1.85
N ILE A 101 -3.71 6.84 3.04
CA ILE A 101 -2.83 7.80 3.73
C ILE A 101 -1.40 7.24 3.94
N PRO A 102 -1.20 6.09 4.64
CA PRO A 102 0.14 5.53 4.82
C PRO A 102 0.76 5.11 3.49
N ALA A 103 -0.03 4.63 2.51
CA ALA A 103 0.47 4.28 1.18
C ALA A 103 1.04 5.50 0.43
N LEU A 104 0.35 6.64 0.48
CA LEU A 104 0.83 7.92 -0.09
C LEU A 104 2.11 8.38 0.58
N ILE A 105 2.16 8.34 1.91
CA ILE A 105 3.34 8.75 2.68
C ILE A 105 4.55 7.87 2.32
N LEU A 106 4.37 6.55 2.28
CA LEU A 106 5.45 5.59 1.91
C LEU A 106 5.93 5.80 0.47
N THR A 107 5.00 6.04 -0.45
CA THR A 107 5.33 6.31 -1.86
C THR A 107 6.14 7.60 -1.99
N TRP A 108 5.69 8.68 -1.35
CA TRP A 108 6.36 9.98 -1.39
C TRP A 108 7.75 9.96 -0.73
N LEU A 109 7.87 9.35 0.45
CA LEU A 109 9.15 9.17 1.13
C LEU A 109 10.12 8.32 0.32
N GLY A 110 9.62 7.22 -0.28
CA GLY A 110 10.40 6.35 -1.15
C GLY A 110 10.90 7.06 -2.41
N TRP A 111 10.07 7.90 -3.04
CA TRP A 111 10.44 8.70 -4.21
C TRP A 111 11.54 9.72 -3.88
N THR A 112 11.35 10.52 -2.82
CA THR A 112 12.33 11.55 -2.46
C THR A 112 13.67 10.95 -2.01
N SER A 113 13.68 9.75 -1.40
CA SER A 113 14.91 9.05 -1.06
C SER A 113 15.67 8.51 -2.28
N ARG A 114 14.98 8.16 -3.37
CA ARG A 114 15.60 7.70 -4.62
C ARG A 114 16.21 8.85 -5.41
N SER A 115 15.49 9.96 -5.51
CA SER A 115 15.97 11.17 -6.20
C SER A 115 17.32 11.65 -5.63
N LYS A 116 17.46 11.71 -4.29
CA LYS A 116 18.74 12.08 -3.63
C LYS A 116 19.87 11.09 -3.92
N LYS A 117 19.59 9.79 -3.96
CA LYS A 117 20.61 8.75 -4.27
C LYS A 117 21.09 8.84 -5.72
N GLN A 118 20.21 9.20 -6.64
CA GLN A 118 20.54 9.29 -8.07
C GLN A 118 21.39 10.52 -8.37
N GLU A 119 21.06 11.67 -7.77
CA GLU A 119 21.85 12.90 -7.90
C GLU A 119 23.29 12.73 -7.37
N ALA A 120 23.45 12.05 -6.23
CA ALA A 120 24.77 11.75 -5.66
C ALA A 120 25.59 10.77 -6.53
N ARG A 121 24.92 9.92 -7.32
CA ARG A 121 25.58 8.98 -8.23
C ARG A 121 26.07 9.69 -9.50
N ASN A 122 25.27 10.61 -10.05
CA ASN A 122 25.66 11.39 -11.23
C ASN A 122 26.87 12.29 -10.95
N LYS A 123 26.91 12.96 -9.78
CA LYS A 123 28.07 13.77 -9.36
C LYS A 123 29.37 12.97 -9.19
N LYS A 124 29.30 11.65 -8.96
CA LYS A 124 30.47 10.77 -8.88
C LYS A 124 30.97 10.29 -10.26
N GLN A 125 30.19 10.49 -11.32
CA GLN A 125 30.57 10.13 -12.68
C GLN A 125 31.14 11.32 -13.47
N GLU A 126 30.97 12.54 -12.94
CA GLU A 126 31.52 13.80 -13.49
C GLU A 126 32.92 14.15 -12.93
N HIS A 127 33.45 13.33 -12.01
CA HIS A 127 34.79 13.43 -11.43
C HIS A 127 35.56 12.14 -11.68
#